data_AF-A0A925E1A8-F1
#
_entry.id   AF-A0A925E1A8-F1
#
_cell.length_a   1.000
_cell.length_b   1.000
_cell.length_c   1.000
_cell.angle_alpha   90.00
_cell.angle_beta   90.00
_cell.angle_gamma   90.00
#
_symmetry.space_group_name_H-M   'P 1'
#
loop_
_entity.id
_entity.type
_entity.pdbx_description
1 polymer ?
#
loop_
_entity_poly.entity_id
_entity_poly.type
_entity_poly.pdbx_seq_one_letter_code
_entity_poly.pdbx_strand_id
1 'polypeptide(L)'
;MVKHFLFFLLLCLLFSSVTLAQPVPTHPRLWLTEASLARYRTWARDDNPIYAESLLPMAEQAKQDMDAGSIQNGDLGGNAYEDYVTENYAALFAFMSLIHPDEAQQADYAQRARTLLLAVMTQAAQGSAPGEPFRDPAFSINDRSRWYGVSFPLTVDWIYPILSSDDKALIRGVFLRWMEELTYAGTTNMNHPEPVGVFNDPILISDIDAVRWSGNNYYTAHMRNMGMMALAFDPADDPDGALAAYLTQATG
;
A
#
# COMPACT_ATOMS: atom_id res chain seq x y z
N MET A 1 -69.57 -30.46 -11.64
CA MET A 1 -68.63 -30.97 -10.60
C MET A 1 -67.30 -31.10 -11.33
N VAL A 2 -66.25 -30.29 -11.15
CA VAL A 2 -65.73 -29.53 -10.01
C VAL A 2 -64.89 -28.36 -10.57
N LYS A 3 -64.96 -27.17 -9.93
CA LYS A 3 -64.14 -25.97 -10.20
C LYS A 3 -62.79 -26.07 -9.47
N HIS A 4 -61.66 -25.77 -10.12
CA HIS A 4 -60.36 -25.41 -9.49
C HIS A 4 -59.74 -24.30 -10.35
N PHE A 5 -59.78 -23.03 -9.94
CA PHE A 5 -58.75 -22.32 -9.14
C PHE A 5 -57.33 -22.48 -9.70
N LEU A 6 -56.86 -21.48 -10.46
CA LEU A 6 -55.43 -21.19 -10.57
C LEU A 6 -55.21 -19.68 -10.37
N PHE A 7 -54.77 -19.36 -9.15
CA PHE A 7 -54.17 -18.10 -8.76
C PHE A 7 -52.77 -18.05 -9.39
N PHE A 8 -52.51 -17.12 -10.31
CA PHE A 8 -51.13 -16.82 -10.73
C PHE A 8 -50.55 -15.83 -9.74
N LEU A 9 -49.66 -16.34 -8.87
CA LEU A 9 -48.90 -15.54 -7.92
C LEU A 9 -47.79 -14.80 -8.66
N LEU A 10 -47.82 -13.48 -8.58
CA LEU A 10 -46.78 -12.56 -9.01
C LEU A 10 -45.56 -12.75 -8.09
N LEU A 11 -44.47 -13.35 -8.59
CA LEU A 11 -43.19 -13.39 -7.87
C LEU A 11 -42.23 -12.40 -8.55
N CYS A 12 -42.29 -11.15 -8.12
CA CYS A 12 -41.24 -10.17 -8.41
C CYS A 12 -39.99 -10.60 -7.64
N LEU A 13 -39.08 -11.30 -8.32
CA LEU A 13 -37.71 -11.47 -7.87
C LEU A 13 -37.03 -10.09 -7.85
N LEU A 14 -37.05 -9.43 -6.71
CA LEU A 14 -36.15 -8.33 -6.40
C LEU A 14 -34.75 -8.93 -6.26
N PHE A 15 -34.06 -9.08 -7.39
CA PHE A 15 -32.61 -9.19 -7.36
C PHE A 15 -32.08 -7.83 -6.92
N SER A 16 -31.77 -7.70 -5.63
CA SER A 16 -30.87 -6.65 -5.17
C SER A 16 -29.53 -6.90 -5.85
N SER A 17 -29.27 -6.20 -6.95
CA SER A 17 -27.94 -6.10 -7.52
C SER A 17 -27.03 -5.58 -6.39
N VAL A 18 -26.15 -6.42 -5.88
CA VAL A 18 -25.05 -5.96 -5.05
C VAL A 18 -24.18 -5.13 -5.98
N THR A 19 -24.35 -3.81 -5.95
CA THR A 19 -23.44 -2.91 -6.65
C THR A 19 -22.11 -3.00 -5.91
N LEU A 20 -21.19 -3.82 -6.43
CA LEU A 20 -19.80 -3.79 -5.97
C LEU A 20 -19.29 -2.36 -6.17
N ALA A 21 -18.69 -1.80 -5.11
CA ALA A 21 -18.07 -0.49 -5.17
C ALA A 21 -17.10 -0.47 -6.35
N GLN A 22 -17.30 0.45 -7.28
CA GLN A 22 -16.38 0.62 -8.40
C GLN A 22 -15.09 1.25 -7.89
N PRO A 23 -13.90 0.81 -8.36
CA PRO A 23 -12.65 1.46 -8.02
C PRO A 23 -12.73 2.96 -8.34
N VAL A 24 -12.34 3.80 -7.38
CA VAL A 24 -12.23 5.25 -7.61
C VAL A 24 -11.13 5.46 -8.65
N PRO A 25 -11.38 6.11 -9.79
CA PRO A 25 -10.41 6.18 -10.89
C PRO A 25 -9.37 7.30 -10.70
N THR A 26 -9.45 8.05 -9.60
CA THR A 26 -8.55 9.17 -9.30
C THR A 26 -7.66 8.85 -8.09
N HIS A 27 -6.48 9.44 -8.08
CA HIS A 27 -5.54 9.41 -6.96
C HIS A 27 -5.60 10.74 -6.20
N PRO A 28 -5.45 10.75 -4.87
CA PRO A 28 -5.26 9.60 -3.98
C PRO A 28 -6.57 8.82 -3.73
N ARG A 29 -6.47 7.51 -3.47
CA ARG A 29 -7.64 6.64 -3.21
C ARG A 29 -7.48 5.61 -2.10
N LEU A 30 -6.29 5.41 -1.55
CA LEU A 30 -6.08 4.37 -0.53
C LEU A 30 -6.63 4.80 0.82
N TRP A 31 -5.99 5.79 1.43
CA TRP A 31 -6.36 6.31 2.76
C TRP A 31 -7.04 7.67 2.69
N LEU A 32 -6.81 8.38 1.59
CA LEU A 32 -7.35 9.69 1.30
C LEU A 32 -8.17 9.58 0.02
N THR A 33 -9.20 10.42 -0.06
CA THR A 33 -9.96 10.70 -1.28
C THR A 33 -9.82 12.18 -1.62
N GLU A 34 -10.13 12.57 -2.85
CA GLU A 34 -10.20 13.97 -3.26
C GLU A 34 -11.09 14.82 -2.33
N ALA A 35 -12.23 14.28 -1.91
CA ALA A 35 -13.12 14.93 -0.96
C ALA A 35 -12.48 15.17 0.42
N SER A 36 -11.72 14.19 0.93
CA SER A 36 -10.97 14.37 2.18
C SER A 36 -9.79 15.33 2.03
N LEU A 37 -9.18 15.39 0.84
CA LEU A 37 -8.04 16.25 0.57
C LEU A 37 -8.44 17.74 0.60
N ALA A 38 -9.60 18.08 0.05
CA ALA A 38 -10.14 19.44 0.14
C ALA A 38 -10.24 19.90 1.60
N ARG A 39 -10.71 19.01 2.50
CA ARG A 39 -10.76 19.29 3.94
C ARG A 39 -9.35 19.47 4.54
N TYR A 40 -8.41 18.59 4.21
CA TYR A 40 -7.07 18.64 4.80
C TYR A 40 -6.27 19.87 4.38
N ARG A 41 -6.46 20.35 3.15
CA ARG A 41 -5.90 21.64 2.70
C ARG A 41 -6.40 22.82 3.55
N THR A 42 -7.64 22.78 4.06
CA THR A 42 -8.12 23.81 5.00
C THR A 42 -7.45 23.77 6.38
N TRP A 43 -6.74 22.68 6.70
CA TRP A 43 -5.99 22.54 7.94
C TRP A 43 -4.52 22.91 7.76
N ALA A 44 -4.02 23.02 6.54
CA ALA A 44 -2.65 23.40 6.20
C ALA A 44 -2.48 24.94 6.23
N ARG A 45 -2.55 25.51 7.43
CA ARG A 45 -2.55 26.96 7.67
C ARG A 45 -1.83 27.32 8.97
N ASP A 46 -1.29 28.52 9.01
CA ASP A 46 -0.42 29.00 10.10
C ASP A 46 -1.12 29.09 11.47
N ASP A 47 -2.46 29.21 11.49
CA ASP A 47 -3.25 29.26 12.73
C ASP A 47 -3.69 27.87 13.25
N ASN A 48 -3.34 26.78 12.55
CA ASN A 48 -3.51 25.43 13.05
C ASN A 48 -2.19 24.91 13.65
N PRO A 49 -2.07 24.78 14.99
CA PRO A 49 -0.79 24.42 15.62
C PRO A 49 -0.28 23.02 15.22
N ILE A 50 -1.16 22.07 14.90
CA ILE A 50 -0.74 20.74 14.40
C ILE A 50 0.02 20.88 13.07
N TYR A 51 -0.41 21.80 12.21
CA TYR A 51 0.28 22.06 10.96
C TYR A 51 1.52 22.93 11.18
N ALA A 52 1.33 24.12 11.77
CA ALA A 52 2.34 25.17 11.85
C ALA A 52 3.50 24.82 12.80
N GLU A 53 3.22 24.13 13.91
CA GLU A 53 4.23 23.87 14.96
C GLU A 53 4.76 22.43 14.94
N SER A 54 4.15 21.52 14.15
CA SER A 54 4.55 20.11 14.11
C SER A 54 4.81 19.62 12.70
N LEU A 55 3.77 19.51 11.86
CA LEU A 55 3.90 18.85 10.56
C LEU A 55 4.81 19.62 9.59
N LEU A 56 4.61 20.93 9.46
CA LEU A 56 5.43 21.75 8.56
C LEU A 56 6.91 21.80 9.00
N PRO A 57 7.24 22.06 10.27
CA PRO A 57 8.63 21.96 10.74
C PRO A 57 9.27 20.59 10.52
N MET A 58 8.52 19.50 10.74
CA MET A 58 9.00 18.13 10.46
C MET A 58 9.32 17.93 8.98
N ALA A 59 8.46 18.40 8.08
CA ALA A 59 8.66 18.29 6.64
C ALA A 59 9.83 19.16 6.15
N GLU A 60 10.01 20.35 6.72
CA GLU A 60 11.16 21.22 6.40
C GLU A 60 12.47 20.64 6.95
N GLN A 61 12.47 20.04 8.14
CA GLN A 61 13.64 19.30 8.64
C GLN A 61 13.96 18.11 7.72
N ALA A 62 12.95 17.36 7.29
CA ALA A 62 13.14 16.27 6.34
C ALA A 62 13.76 16.74 5.02
N LYS A 63 13.37 17.91 4.49
CA LYS A 63 14.00 18.52 3.30
C LYS A 63 15.49 18.77 3.55
N GLN A 64 15.83 19.36 4.69
CA GLN A 64 17.22 19.61 5.08
C GLN A 64 18.03 18.31 5.21
N ASP A 65 17.44 17.27 5.82
CA ASP A 65 18.07 15.96 5.96
C ASP A 65 18.33 15.33 4.58
N MET A 66 17.39 15.44 3.65
CA MET A 66 17.54 14.97 2.27
C MET A 66 18.64 15.74 1.53
N ASP A 67 18.64 17.07 1.63
CA ASP A 67 19.59 17.95 0.95
C ASP A 67 21.02 17.76 1.49
N ALA A 68 21.15 17.41 2.77
CA ALA A 68 22.42 17.01 3.39
C ALA A 68 22.85 15.58 3.05
N GLY A 69 21.99 14.78 2.39
CA GLY A 69 22.20 13.36 2.12
C GLY A 69 22.07 12.46 3.34
N SER A 70 21.59 12.97 4.47
CA SER A 70 21.47 12.23 5.73
C SER A 70 20.49 11.07 5.65
N ILE A 71 19.42 11.21 4.84
CA ILE A 71 18.43 10.13 4.66
C ILE A 71 19.09 8.96 3.91
N GLN A 72 19.65 9.22 2.74
CA GLN A 72 20.22 8.17 1.88
C GLN A 72 21.48 7.52 2.49
N ASN A 73 22.25 8.28 3.27
CA ASN A 73 23.42 7.73 3.96
C ASN A 73 23.07 7.07 5.30
N GLY A 74 21.91 7.40 5.88
CA GLY A 74 21.47 6.91 7.19
C GLY A 74 20.64 5.63 7.13
N ASP A 75 19.95 5.38 6.02
CA ASP A 75 19.16 4.18 5.79
C ASP A 75 19.96 3.14 5.01
N LEU A 76 20.33 2.05 5.67
CA LEU A 76 21.13 0.98 5.08
C LEU A 76 20.29 -0.07 4.37
N GLY A 77 18.97 0.11 4.30
CA GLY A 77 18.05 -0.80 3.62
C GLY A 77 17.99 -2.19 4.27
N GLY A 78 18.14 -2.26 5.60
CA GLY A 78 18.06 -3.49 6.36
C GLY A 78 16.65 -4.08 6.40
N ASN A 79 16.55 -5.31 6.91
CA ASN A 79 15.29 -6.07 7.01
C ASN A 79 14.64 -6.01 8.41
N ALA A 80 15.26 -5.27 9.34
CA ALA A 80 14.81 -5.12 10.73
C ALA A 80 14.18 -3.74 10.98
N TYR A 81 13.79 -3.50 12.23
CA TYR A 81 13.41 -2.16 12.69
C TYR A 81 14.61 -1.20 12.60
N GLU A 82 14.35 -0.01 12.08
CA GLU A 82 15.28 1.13 12.04
C GLU A 82 14.46 2.41 12.30
N ASP A 83 15.04 3.44 12.90
CA ASP A 83 14.30 4.64 13.32
C ASP A 83 13.99 5.61 12.16
N TYR A 84 14.92 5.76 11.21
CA TYR A 84 14.87 6.81 10.19
C TYR A 84 14.97 6.20 8.79
N VAL A 85 13.81 5.81 8.26
CA VAL A 85 13.70 4.95 7.08
C VAL A 85 13.24 5.73 5.86
N THR A 86 13.87 5.48 4.70
CA THR A 86 13.62 6.20 3.43
C THR A 86 12.14 6.21 3.06
N GLU A 87 11.43 5.11 3.31
CA GLU A 87 10.02 4.93 3.01
C GLU A 87 9.13 5.92 3.75
N ASN A 88 9.43 6.21 5.02
CA ASN A 88 8.63 7.14 5.82
C ASN A 88 8.88 8.59 5.41
N TYR A 89 10.12 8.94 5.06
CA TYR A 89 10.44 10.25 4.49
C TYR A 89 9.74 10.44 3.14
N ALA A 90 9.73 9.41 2.28
CA ALA A 90 9.02 9.45 1.01
C ALA A 90 7.51 9.66 1.21
N ALA A 91 6.90 8.95 2.15
CA ALA A 91 5.47 9.10 2.47
C ALA A 91 5.13 10.46 3.08
N LEU A 92 6.00 11.00 3.95
CA LEU A 92 5.84 12.35 4.50
C LEU A 92 5.86 13.41 3.39
N PHE A 93 6.86 13.36 2.50
CA PHE A 93 6.91 14.27 1.37
C PHE A 93 5.72 14.08 0.43
N ALA A 94 5.30 12.86 0.13
CA ALA A 94 4.13 12.61 -0.69
C ALA A 94 2.86 13.22 -0.07
N PHE A 95 2.68 13.08 1.24
CA PHE A 95 1.56 13.72 1.94
C PHE A 95 1.61 15.25 1.85
N MET A 96 2.78 15.84 2.11
CA MET A 96 2.97 17.29 2.05
C MET A 96 2.71 17.84 0.64
N SER A 97 3.06 17.07 -0.39
CA SER A 97 2.76 17.43 -1.79
C SER A 97 1.26 17.59 -2.07
N LEU A 98 0.42 16.88 -1.31
CA LEU A 98 -1.03 16.97 -1.45
C LEU A 98 -1.60 18.20 -0.74
N ILE A 99 -1.08 18.55 0.45
CA ILE A 99 -1.76 19.47 1.37
C ILE A 99 -1.13 20.87 1.48
N HIS A 100 0.15 21.04 1.12
CA HIS A 100 0.85 22.32 1.33
C HIS A 100 0.11 23.48 0.63
N PRO A 101 -0.07 24.66 1.23
CA PRO A 101 -0.87 25.74 0.64
C PRO A 101 -0.23 26.39 -0.60
N ASP A 102 1.09 26.33 -0.73
CA ASP A 102 1.85 26.83 -1.87
C ASP A 102 2.10 25.73 -2.92
N GLU A 103 1.73 25.99 -4.19
CA GLU A 103 1.84 25.03 -5.30
C GLU A 103 3.30 24.69 -5.67
N ALA A 104 4.24 25.62 -5.51
CA ALA A 104 5.64 25.35 -5.81
C ALA A 104 6.24 24.40 -4.77
N GLN A 105 5.89 24.56 -3.49
CA GLN A 105 6.24 23.61 -2.44
C GLN A 105 5.54 22.25 -2.64
N GLN A 106 4.28 22.22 -3.09
CA GLN A 106 3.62 20.96 -3.43
C GLN A 106 4.44 20.16 -4.47
N ALA A 107 4.86 20.84 -5.54
CA ALA A 107 5.68 20.23 -6.58
C ALA A 107 7.07 19.78 -6.08
N ASP A 108 7.73 20.59 -5.24
CA ASP A 108 9.02 20.23 -4.62
C ASP A 108 8.90 18.95 -3.77
N TYR A 109 7.91 18.89 -2.88
CA TYR A 109 7.65 17.71 -2.06
C TYR A 109 7.34 16.47 -2.91
N ALA A 110 6.54 16.61 -3.98
CA ALA A 110 6.24 15.48 -4.87
C ALA A 110 7.53 14.93 -5.51
N GLN A 111 8.42 15.79 -5.99
CA GLN A 111 9.69 15.37 -6.60
C GLN A 111 10.63 14.71 -5.59
N ARG A 112 10.67 15.20 -4.36
CA ARG A 112 11.46 14.60 -3.27
C ARG A 112 10.95 13.21 -2.92
N ALA A 113 9.63 13.05 -2.79
CA ALA A 113 9.00 11.75 -2.58
C ALA A 113 9.32 10.78 -3.73
N ARG A 114 9.19 11.21 -4.98
CA ARG A 114 9.54 10.41 -6.16
C ARG A 114 11.00 9.99 -6.15
N THR A 115 11.90 10.89 -5.80
CA THR A 115 13.35 10.60 -5.74
C THR A 115 13.67 9.51 -4.71
N LEU A 116 13.14 9.62 -3.50
CA LEU A 116 13.36 8.62 -2.44
C LEU A 116 12.71 7.28 -2.78
N LEU A 117 11.48 7.29 -3.30
CA LEU A 117 10.78 6.09 -3.76
C LEU A 117 11.60 5.36 -4.82
N LEU A 118 12.02 6.07 -5.87
CA LEU A 118 12.75 5.46 -6.99
C LEU A 118 14.16 5.02 -6.62
N ALA A 119 14.81 5.64 -5.63
CA ALA A 119 16.07 5.14 -5.11
C ALA A 119 15.93 3.70 -4.57
N VAL A 120 14.89 3.45 -3.76
CA VAL A 120 14.59 2.12 -3.23
C VAL A 120 14.15 1.17 -4.34
N MET A 121 13.23 1.60 -5.21
CA MET A 121 12.69 0.74 -6.28
C MET A 121 13.76 0.33 -7.30
N THR A 122 14.68 1.24 -7.64
CA THR A 122 15.82 0.93 -8.52
C THR A 122 16.75 -0.10 -7.91
N GLN A 123 17.01 0.00 -6.60
CA GLN A 123 17.82 -0.99 -5.89
C GLN A 123 17.10 -2.34 -5.83
N ALA A 124 15.83 -2.35 -5.41
CA ALA A 124 15.00 -3.55 -5.30
C ALA A 124 14.78 -4.25 -6.65
N ALA A 125 14.76 -3.51 -7.76
CA ALA A 125 14.59 -4.07 -9.11
C ALA A 125 15.79 -4.89 -9.60
N GLN A 126 16.94 -4.81 -8.94
CA GLN A 126 18.10 -5.68 -9.21
C GLN A 126 17.90 -7.13 -8.70
N GLY A 127 16.71 -7.43 -8.17
CA GLY A 127 16.34 -8.75 -7.67
C GLY A 127 16.84 -9.01 -6.26
N SER A 128 16.43 -10.15 -5.72
CA SER A 128 16.77 -10.57 -4.36
C SER A 128 18.27 -10.91 -4.23
N ALA A 129 18.90 -10.40 -3.17
CA ALA A 129 20.29 -10.68 -2.85
C ALA A 129 20.50 -10.58 -1.32
N PRO A 130 20.89 -11.68 -0.64
CA PRO A 130 21.09 -11.67 0.82
C PRO A 130 22.13 -10.63 1.26
N GLY A 131 21.81 -9.88 2.32
CA GLY A 131 22.67 -8.84 2.88
C GLY A 131 22.77 -7.55 2.07
N GLU A 132 22.12 -7.47 0.90
CA GLU A 132 22.14 -6.26 0.08
C GLU A 132 20.97 -5.32 0.46
N PRO A 133 21.21 -3.99 0.54
CA PRO A 133 20.19 -3.01 0.88
C PRO A 133 18.93 -3.13 0.02
N PHE A 134 17.76 -3.18 0.66
CA PHE A 134 16.43 -3.28 0.02
C PHE A 134 16.20 -4.54 -0.84
N ARG A 135 17.16 -5.48 -0.83
CA ARG A 135 17.18 -6.66 -1.69
C ARG A 135 17.27 -7.96 -0.90
N ASP A 136 17.66 -7.88 0.36
CA ASP A 136 17.65 -9.04 1.25
C ASP A 136 16.28 -9.76 1.19
N PRO A 137 16.23 -11.09 1.05
CA PRO A 137 14.96 -11.83 0.97
C PRO A 137 14.03 -11.58 2.16
N ALA A 138 14.56 -11.18 3.32
CA ALA A 138 13.75 -10.85 4.49
C ALA A 138 13.22 -9.41 4.46
N PHE A 139 13.68 -8.54 3.55
CA PHE A 139 13.29 -7.12 3.51
C PHE A 139 11.76 -6.94 3.38
N SER A 140 11.15 -7.66 2.43
CA SER A 140 9.72 -7.56 2.11
C SER A 140 8.82 -8.35 3.07
N ILE A 141 9.37 -9.27 3.87
CA ILE A 141 8.58 -10.16 4.74
C ILE A 141 8.79 -9.91 6.24
N ASN A 142 9.93 -9.37 6.66
CA ASN A 142 10.28 -9.30 8.08
C ASN A 142 9.91 -7.93 8.71
N ASP A 143 10.53 -7.60 9.84
CA ASP A 143 10.22 -6.43 10.66
C ASP A 143 10.17 -5.12 9.87
N ARG A 144 11.10 -4.89 8.93
CA ARG A 144 11.10 -3.69 8.08
C ARG A 144 9.76 -3.52 7.35
N SER A 145 9.34 -4.54 6.62
CA SER A 145 8.07 -4.56 5.89
C SER A 145 6.86 -4.46 6.82
N ARG A 146 6.91 -5.14 7.97
CA ARG A 146 5.84 -5.09 8.98
C ARG A 146 5.60 -3.66 9.47
N TRP A 147 6.68 -2.96 9.85
CA TRP A 147 6.61 -1.61 10.41
C TRP A 147 6.34 -0.54 9.34
N TYR A 148 6.99 -0.62 8.18
CA TYR A 148 7.08 0.51 7.24
C TYR A 148 6.61 0.20 5.82
N GLY A 149 6.31 -1.06 5.49
CA GLY A 149 5.97 -1.46 4.12
C GLY A 149 4.73 -0.77 3.53
N VAL A 150 3.84 -0.25 4.39
CA VAL A 150 2.67 0.55 3.98
C VAL A 150 3.05 1.88 3.33
N SER A 151 4.22 2.43 3.66
CA SER A 151 4.66 3.73 3.19
C SER A 151 4.92 3.75 1.68
N PHE A 152 5.34 2.62 1.08
CA PHE A 152 5.53 2.51 -0.37
C PHE A 152 4.23 2.71 -1.17
N PRO A 153 3.17 1.90 -1.00
CA PRO A 153 1.95 2.08 -1.78
C PRO A 153 1.24 3.41 -1.48
N LEU A 154 1.36 3.96 -0.26
CA LEU A 154 0.85 5.32 0.03
C LEU A 154 1.61 6.38 -0.75
N THR A 155 2.94 6.30 -0.80
CA THR A 155 3.75 7.21 -1.60
C THR A 155 3.32 7.13 -3.07
N VAL A 156 3.23 5.92 -3.63
CA VAL A 156 2.77 5.71 -5.02
C VAL A 156 1.40 6.32 -5.26
N ASP A 157 0.41 6.03 -4.41
CA ASP A 157 -0.95 6.56 -4.53
C ASP A 157 -0.98 8.10 -4.49
N TRP A 158 -0.18 8.72 -3.62
CA TRP A 158 -0.23 10.16 -3.40
C TRP A 158 0.53 10.98 -4.44
N ILE A 159 1.62 10.45 -5.00
CA ILE A 159 2.37 11.10 -6.09
C ILE A 159 2.10 10.51 -7.47
N TYR A 160 1.09 9.63 -7.59
CA TYR A 160 0.74 8.95 -8.83
C TYR A 160 0.71 9.84 -10.08
N PRO A 161 0.11 11.06 -10.04
CA PRO A 161 0.02 11.93 -11.21
C PRO A 161 1.37 12.38 -11.78
N ILE A 162 2.45 12.38 -10.98
CA ILE A 162 3.78 12.81 -11.43
C ILE A 162 4.69 11.64 -11.83
N LEU A 163 4.27 10.40 -11.57
CA LEU A 163 5.03 9.22 -11.96
C LEU A 163 4.90 9.02 -13.47
N SER A 164 6.04 8.90 -14.15
CA SER A 164 6.09 8.52 -15.56
C SER A 164 5.67 7.06 -15.76
N SER A 165 5.39 6.67 -17.02
CA SER A 165 5.12 5.27 -17.35
C SER A 165 6.28 4.34 -16.95
N ASP A 166 7.52 4.79 -17.12
CA ASP A 166 8.71 4.01 -16.76
C ASP A 166 8.84 3.85 -15.25
N ASP A 167 8.51 4.89 -14.47
CA ASP A 167 8.47 4.80 -13.00
C ASP A 167 7.45 3.77 -12.55
N LYS A 168 6.23 3.85 -13.10
CA LYS A 168 5.14 2.94 -12.75
C LYS A 168 5.48 1.50 -13.13
N ALA A 169 6.08 1.27 -14.30
CA ALA A 169 6.54 -0.06 -14.70
C ALA A 169 7.60 -0.64 -13.76
N LEU A 170 8.59 0.18 -13.34
CA LEU A 170 9.61 -0.21 -12.38
C LEU A 170 8.99 -0.59 -11.03
N ILE A 171 8.16 0.30 -10.47
CA ILE A 171 7.48 0.10 -9.19
C ILE A 171 6.62 -1.16 -9.23
N ARG A 172 5.84 -1.34 -10.31
CA ARG A 172 5.00 -2.51 -10.53
C ARG A 172 5.82 -3.80 -10.49
N GLY A 173 6.96 -3.85 -11.17
CA GLY A 173 7.84 -5.03 -11.16
C GLY A 173 8.33 -5.39 -9.77
N VAL A 174 8.70 -4.38 -8.96
CA VAL A 174 9.11 -4.59 -7.56
C VAL A 174 7.93 -5.04 -6.70
N PHE A 175 6.76 -4.42 -6.84
CA PHE A 175 5.56 -4.77 -6.08
C PHE A 175 5.10 -6.21 -6.37
N LEU A 176 5.12 -6.65 -7.63
CA LEU A 176 4.81 -8.05 -7.97
C LEU A 176 5.76 -9.03 -7.26
N ARG A 177 7.07 -8.76 -7.29
CA ARG A 177 8.05 -9.59 -6.58
C ARG A 177 7.78 -9.62 -5.07
N TRP A 178 7.59 -8.46 -4.46
CA TRP A 178 7.33 -8.39 -3.02
C TRP A 178 6.02 -9.06 -2.63
N MET A 179 4.95 -8.93 -3.43
CA MET A 179 3.69 -9.63 -3.17
C MET A 179 3.81 -11.15 -3.30
N GLU A 180 4.62 -11.65 -4.23
CA GLU A 180 4.97 -13.07 -4.30
C GLU A 180 5.75 -13.50 -3.04
N GLU A 181 6.75 -12.73 -2.61
CA GLU A 181 7.51 -13.02 -1.37
C GLU A 181 6.60 -13.01 -0.13
N LEU A 182 5.65 -12.07 -0.05
CA LEU A 182 4.63 -11.99 1.01
C LEU A 182 3.66 -13.19 1.01
N THR A 183 3.37 -13.76 -0.16
CA THR A 183 2.47 -14.91 -0.32
C THR A 183 3.02 -16.16 0.34
N TYR A 184 4.33 -16.36 0.26
CA TYR A 184 5.04 -17.54 0.76
C TYR A 184 5.92 -17.22 1.97
N ALA A 185 5.58 -16.17 2.72
CA ALA A 185 6.41 -15.65 3.79
C ALA A 185 6.59 -16.65 4.94
N GLY A 186 7.84 -16.99 5.23
CA GLY A 186 8.26 -17.94 6.27
C GLY A 186 8.81 -17.30 7.56
N THR A 187 8.13 -16.33 8.17
CA THR A 187 8.69 -15.52 9.29
C THR A 187 8.64 -16.14 10.69
N THR A 188 7.70 -17.03 10.93
CA THR A 188 7.34 -17.71 12.19
C THR A 188 7.00 -19.18 11.89
N ASN A 189 6.66 -19.99 12.89
CA ASN A 189 6.33 -21.39 12.62
C ASN A 189 4.95 -21.60 11.96
N MET A 190 4.06 -20.60 11.99
CA MET A 190 2.68 -20.67 11.48
C MET A 190 2.28 -19.29 10.92
N ASN A 191 2.72 -18.98 9.70
CA ASN A 191 2.75 -17.61 9.16
C ASN A 191 1.48 -17.14 8.46
N HIS A 192 0.73 -18.05 7.86
CA HIS A 192 -0.41 -17.74 7.03
C HIS A 192 -1.33 -18.95 6.99
N PRO A 193 -2.61 -18.78 6.61
CA PRO A 193 -3.48 -19.89 6.30
C PRO A 193 -2.86 -20.79 5.22
N GLU A 194 -2.99 -22.09 5.41
CA GLU A 194 -2.50 -23.12 4.51
C GLU A 194 -3.64 -24.10 4.18
N PRO A 195 -3.72 -24.62 2.95
CA PRO A 195 -2.83 -24.35 1.81
C PRO A 195 -3.01 -22.95 1.20
N VAL A 196 -1.92 -22.34 0.71
CA VAL A 196 -1.97 -21.09 -0.06
C VAL A 196 -2.96 -21.18 -1.23
N GLY A 197 -3.76 -20.12 -1.43
CA GLY A 197 -4.73 -20.01 -2.53
C GLY A 197 -6.07 -20.71 -2.29
N VAL A 198 -6.27 -21.32 -1.12
CA VAL A 198 -7.54 -21.88 -0.71
C VAL A 198 -8.37 -20.85 0.05
N PHE A 199 -9.66 -20.74 -0.29
CA PHE A 199 -10.59 -19.77 0.30
C PHE A 199 -11.88 -20.45 0.73
N ASN A 200 -12.42 -20.06 1.89
CA ASN A 200 -13.69 -20.58 2.43
C ASN A 200 -13.80 -22.12 2.46
N ASP A 201 -12.69 -22.81 2.76
CA ASP A 201 -12.62 -24.27 2.82
C ASP A 201 -12.37 -24.76 4.27
N PRO A 202 -13.06 -25.83 4.73
CA PRO A 202 -12.82 -26.42 6.04
C PRO A 202 -11.37 -26.83 6.33
N ILE A 203 -10.55 -27.08 5.30
CA ILE A 203 -9.13 -27.42 5.50
C ILE A 203 -8.36 -26.30 6.21
N LEU A 204 -8.75 -25.04 5.96
CA LEU A 204 -8.14 -23.85 6.58
C LEU A 204 -8.34 -23.79 8.10
N ILE A 205 -9.31 -24.55 8.63
CA ILE A 205 -9.63 -24.61 10.06
C ILE A 205 -9.41 -26.00 10.68
N SER A 206 -8.74 -26.89 9.95
CA SER A 206 -8.52 -28.27 10.39
C SER A 206 -7.47 -28.40 11.50
N ASP A 207 -6.54 -27.44 11.59
CA ASP A 207 -5.55 -27.33 12.66
C ASP A 207 -5.80 -26.04 13.47
N ILE A 208 -6.25 -26.21 14.71
CA ILE A 208 -6.60 -25.09 15.60
C ILE A 208 -5.39 -24.28 16.04
N ASP A 209 -4.21 -24.89 16.15
CA ASP A 209 -2.99 -24.16 16.49
C ASP A 209 -2.55 -23.32 15.29
N ALA A 210 -2.58 -23.88 14.07
CA ALA A 210 -2.31 -23.13 12.85
C ALA A 210 -3.24 -21.91 12.69
N VAL A 211 -4.55 -22.08 12.92
CA VAL A 211 -5.52 -20.97 12.89
C VAL A 211 -5.21 -19.91 13.94
N ARG A 212 -4.88 -20.32 15.17
CA ARG A 212 -4.59 -19.38 16.25
C ARG A 212 -3.38 -18.50 15.92
N TRP A 213 -2.36 -19.07 15.29
CA TRP A 213 -1.10 -18.37 15.03
C TRP A 213 -1.03 -17.69 13.66
N SER A 214 -1.89 -18.07 12.71
CA SER A 214 -1.93 -17.45 11.37
C SER A 214 -2.35 -15.98 11.40
N GLY A 215 -3.17 -15.56 12.37
CA GLY A 215 -3.57 -14.16 12.57
C GLY A 215 -2.51 -13.25 13.23
N ASN A 216 -1.22 -13.56 13.10
CA ASN A 216 -0.16 -12.79 13.74
C ASN A 216 0.09 -11.42 13.06
N ASN A 217 0.94 -10.61 13.69
CA ASN A 217 1.27 -9.26 13.22
C ASN A 217 2.07 -9.23 11.91
N TYR A 218 2.82 -10.28 11.56
CA TYR A 218 3.46 -10.39 10.25
C TYR A 218 2.43 -10.65 9.18
N TYR A 219 1.60 -11.68 9.33
CA TYR A 219 0.55 -12.00 8.34
C TYR A 219 -0.38 -10.82 8.08
N THR A 220 -0.83 -10.16 9.14
CA THR A 220 -1.69 -8.97 9.03
C THR A 220 -1.01 -7.85 8.23
N ALA A 221 0.29 -7.62 8.47
CA ALA A 221 1.05 -6.63 7.73
C ALA A 221 1.30 -7.06 6.27
N HIS A 222 1.52 -8.35 6.02
CA HIS A 222 1.68 -8.91 4.68
C HIS A 222 0.43 -8.68 3.84
N MET A 223 -0.74 -9.02 4.37
CA MET A 223 -2.02 -8.82 3.67
C MET A 223 -2.32 -7.34 3.46
N ARG A 224 -2.05 -6.48 4.46
CA ARG A 224 -2.15 -5.02 4.31
C ARG A 224 -1.26 -4.51 3.18
N ASN A 225 0.01 -4.88 3.18
CA ASN A 225 0.98 -4.40 2.20
C ASN A 225 0.60 -4.89 0.80
N MET A 226 0.25 -6.17 0.65
CA MET A 226 -0.20 -6.77 -0.60
C MET A 226 -1.46 -6.07 -1.15
N GLY A 227 -2.50 -5.93 -0.33
CA GLY A 227 -3.73 -5.25 -0.75
C GLY A 227 -3.48 -3.79 -1.16
N MET A 228 -2.65 -3.06 -0.42
CA MET A 228 -2.35 -1.67 -0.74
C MET A 228 -1.45 -1.51 -1.98
N MET A 229 -0.49 -2.40 -2.20
CA MET A 229 0.31 -2.44 -3.44
C MET A 229 -0.57 -2.69 -4.65
N ALA A 230 -1.52 -3.63 -4.55
CA ALA A 230 -2.48 -3.92 -5.61
C ALA A 230 -3.40 -2.72 -5.91
N LEU A 231 -3.93 -2.08 -4.87
CA LEU A 231 -4.89 -0.97 -5.01
C LEU A 231 -4.24 0.38 -5.41
N ALA A 232 -2.92 0.52 -5.29
CA ALA A 232 -2.20 1.75 -5.61
C ALA A 232 -2.07 2.03 -7.13
N PHE A 233 -2.42 1.08 -7.99
CA PHE A 233 -2.25 1.19 -9.44
C PHE A 233 -3.59 1.36 -10.18
N ASP A 234 -3.58 2.24 -11.19
CA ASP A 234 -4.62 2.27 -12.20
C ASP A 234 -4.56 1.03 -13.10
N PRO A 235 -5.71 0.51 -13.58
CA PRO A 235 -5.74 -0.64 -14.48
C PRO A 235 -4.92 -0.48 -15.76
N ALA A 236 -4.76 0.75 -16.26
CA ALA A 236 -3.95 1.03 -17.44
C ALA A 236 -2.45 0.78 -17.22
N ASP A 237 -2.00 0.89 -15.97
CA ASP A 237 -0.61 0.67 -15.56
C ASP A 237 -0.38 -0.74 -14.98
N ASP A 238 -1.42 -1.58 -14.94
CA ASP A 238 -1.38 -3.04 -14.65
C ASP A 238 -2.14 -3.84 -15.75
N PRO A 239 -1.66 -3.83 -17.00
CA PRO A 239 -2.45 -4.24 -18.16
C PRO A 239 -2.82 -5.74 -18.22
N ASP A 240 -2.11 -6.59 -17.49
CA ASP A 240 -2.39 -8.03 -17.36
C ASP A 240 -3.20 -8.36 -16.09
N GLY A 241 -3.49 -7.36 -15.25
CA GLY A 241 -4.19 -7.51 -13.97
C GLY A 241 -3.40 -8.27 -12.90
N ALA A 242 -2.08 -8.44 -13.05
CA ALA A 242 -1.28 -9.26 -12.14
C ALA A 242 -1.20 -8.67 -10.72
N LEU A 243 -1.12 -7.34 -10.57
CA LEU A 243 -1.18 -6.72 -9.24
C LEU A 243 -2.59 -6.94 -8.65
N ALA A 244 -3.63 -6.70 -9.43
CA ALA A 244 -5.02 -6.84 -9.00
C ALA A 244 -5.37 -8.28 -8.58
N ALA A 245 -4.73 -9.29 -9.18
CA ALA A 245 -4.93 -10.70 -8.81
C ALA A 245 -4.57 -11.00 -7.35
N TYR A 246 -3.55 -10.33 -6.79
CA TYR A 246 -3.18 -10.47 -5.38
C TYR A 246 -4.20 -9.87 -4.41
N LEU A 247 -5.13 -9.02 -4.87
CA LEU A 247 -6.15 -8.44 -3.98
C LEU A 247 -7.05 -9.53 -3.39
N THR A 248 -7.42 -10.53 -4.17
CA THR A 248 -8.23 -11.67 -3.68
C THR A 248 -7.51 -12.40 -2.55
N GLN A 249 -6.20 -12.57 -2.68
CA GLN A 249 -5.39 -13.19 -1.65
C GLN A 249 -5.27 -12.33 -0.39
N ALA A 250 -5.14 -11.01 -0.55
CA ALA A 250 -5.08 -10.08 0.57
C ALA A 250 -6.40 -9.99 1.36
N THR A 251 -7.55 -10.21 0.70
CA THR A 251 -8.87 -10.02 1.33
C THR A 251 -9.57 -11.31 1.76
N GLY A 252 -9.20 -12.46 1.20
CA GLY A 252 -9.90 -13.73 1.43
C GLY A 252 -11.17 -13.90 0.59
#